data_AF-A0A7N0V6B9-F1
#
_entry.id   AF-A0A7N0V6B9-F1
#
_cell.length_a   1.000
_cell.length_b   1.000
_cell.length_c   1.000
_cell.angle_alpha   90.00
_cell.angle_beta   90.00
_cell.angle_gamma   90.00
#
_symmetry.space_group_name_H-M   'P 1'
#
loop_
_entity.id
_entity.type
_entity.pdbx_description
1 polymer ?
#
loop_
_entity_poly.entity_id
_entity_poly.type
_entity_poly.pdbx_seq_one_letter_code
_entity_poly.pdbx_strand_id
1 'polypeptide(L)'
;MSESEVKLFRTWSSPLALRVVWALKLKSVEVFIKHGEEQEEALVLVLNHLKFVEEHIKGKRFFRGDEIGFIDLVFGYLANILSILEEVAEVKIILDPQTFPSIIQSINNVV
;
A
#
# COMPACT_ATOMS: atom_id res chain seq x y z
N MET A 1 17.30 -17.54 -34.55
CA MET A 1 16.97 -17.72 -33.11
C MET A 1 17.64 -16.58 -32.36
N SER A 2 16.91 -15.49 -32.13
CA SER A 2 17.38 -14.38 -31.29
C SER A 2 17.29 -14.80 -29.83
N GLU A 3 18.39 -14.66 -29.10
CA GLU A 3 18.47 -14.89 -27.67
C GLU A 3 17.34 -14.14 -26.97
N SER A 4 16.36 -14.89 -26.45
CA SER A 4 15.44 -14.37 -25.47
C SER A 4 16.26 -14.01 -24.24
N GLU A 5 16.52 -12.72 -24.04
CA GLU A 5 16.80 -12.16 -22.71
C GLU A 5 15.66 -12.59 -21.79
N VAL A 6 15.78 -13.78 -21.22
CA VAL A 6 14.97 -14.20 -20.09
C VAL A 6 15.40 -13.29 -18.96
N LYS A 7 14.73 -12.13 -18.84
CA LYS A 7 14.86 -11.19 -17.73
C LYS A 7 14.65 -12.01 -16.46
N LEU A 8 15.77 -12.37 -15.83
CA LEU A 8 15.79 -13.09 -14.58
C LEU A 8 14.84 -12.34 -13.64
N PHE A 9 13.74 -12.99 -13.26
CA PHE A 9 12.73 -12.44 -12.36
C PHE A 9 13.42 -12.26 -11.01
N ARG A 10 14.12 -11.14 -10.84
CA ARG A 10 14.81 -10.76 -9.61
C ARG A 10 13.74 -10.49 -8.56
N THR A 11 13.27 -11.57 -7.94
CA THR A 11 12.70 -11.66 -6.59
C THR A 11 12.08 -10.36 -6.07
N TRP A 12 10.99 -9.94 -6.72
CA TRP A 12 10.14 -8.84 -6.25
C TRP A 12 9.24 -9.27 -5.08
N SER A 13 9.33 -10.53 -4.67
CA SER A 13 8.98 -11.07 -3.36
C SER A 13 9.98 -10.62 -2.28
N SER A 14 10.48 -9.37 -2.33
CA SER A 14 11.34 -8.88 -1.27
C SER A 14 10.57 -9.04 0.05
N PRO A 15 11.11 -9.77 1.03
CA PRO A 15 10.44 -9.94 2.32
C PRO A 15 10.04 -8.60 2.93
N LEU A 16 10.74 -7.51 2.61
CA LEU A 16 10.43 -6.17 3.10
C LEU A 16 9.10 -5.63 2.55
N ALA A 17 8.86 -5.72 1.24
CA ALA A 17 7.62 -5.24 0.65
C ALA A 17 6.42 -6.07 1.11
N LEU A 18 6.58 -7.39 1.19
CA LEU A 18 5.55 -8.29 1.73
C LEU A 18 5.28 -8.05 3.22
N ARG A 19 6.33 -7.78 4.02
CA ARG A 19 6.18 -7.40 5.44
C ARG A 19 5.46 -6.08 5.60
N VAL A 20 5.73 -5.09 4.76
CA VAL A 20 5.00 -3.80 4.80
C VAL A 20 3.54 -4.00 4.44
N VAL A 21 3.22 -4.75 3.38
CA VAL A 21 1.84 -5.08 3.00
C VAL A 21 1.12 -5.87 4.09
N TRP A 22 1.76 -6.89 4.67
CA TRP A 22 1.19 -7.66 5.78
C TRP A 22 1.03 -6.84 7.04
N ALA A 23 2.01 -6.01 7.38
CA ALA A 23 1.95 -5.12 8.53
C ALA A 23 0.81 -4.11 8.36
N LEU A 24 0.69 -3.49 7.19
CA LEU A 24 -0.44 -2.60 6.88
C LEU A 24 -1.77 -3.33 6.98
N LYS A 25 -1.88 -4.54 6.42
CA LYS A 25 -3.12 -5.33 6.48
C LYS A 25 -3.52 -5.71 7.90
N LEU A 26 -2.59 -6.25 8.70
CA LEU A 26 -2.87 -6.65 10.09
C LEU A 26 -3.10 -5.43 10.99
N LYS A 27 -2.32 -4.37 10.82
CA LYS A 27 -2.37 -3.22 11.72
C LYS A 27 -3.49 -2.25 11.38
N SER A 28 -3.93 -2.17 10.12
CA SER A 28 -5.18 -1.49 9.79
C SER A 28 -6.35 -2.17 10.49
N VAL A 29 -6.38 -3.51 10.56
CA VAL A 29 -7.40 -4.22 11.34
C VAL A 29 -7.33 -3.87 12.83
N GLU A 30 -6.12 -3.74 13.40
CA GLU A 30 -5.97 -3.28 14.80
C GLU A 30 -6.53 -1.87 15.02
N VAL A 31 -6.36 -0.94 14.08
CA VAL A 31 -6.92 0.43 14.14
C VAL A 31 -8.45 0.40 14.27
N PHE A 32 -9.11 -0.58 13.65
CA PHE A 32 -10.57 -0.69 13.64
C PHE A 32 -11.15 -1.49 14.82
N ILE A 33 -10.31 -2.25 15.54
CA ILE A 33 -10.73 -3.06 16.69
C ILE A 33 -10.41 -2.36 18.02
N LYS A 34 -9.33 -1.59 18.06
CA LYS A 34 -8.87 -0.88 19.25
C LYS A 34 -9.55 0.49 19.37
N HIS A 35 -9.62 1.01 20.60
CA HIS A 35 -10.20 2.32 20.90
C HIS A 35 -9.29 3.10 21.86
N GLY A 36 -9.37 4.43 21.83
CA GLY A 36 -8.59 5.30 22.72
C GLY A 36 -7.11 5.39 22.30
N GLU A 37 -6.20 5.41 23.27
CA GLU A 37 -4.76 5.62 23.02
C GLU A 37 -4.14 4.55 22.10
N GLU A 38 -4.53 3.28 22.23
CA GLU A 38 -3.98 2.21 21.38
C GLU A 38 -4.39 2.33 19.91
N GLN A 39 -5.55 2.94 19.65
CA GLN A 39 -6.02 3.22 18.30
C GLN A 39 -5.15 4.30 17.64
N GLU A 40 -4.81 5.35 18.38
CA GLU A 40 -3.94 6.42 17.91
C GLU A 40 -2.52 5.90 17.61
N GLU A 41 -1.96 5.06 18.47
CA GLU A 41 -0.66 4.40 18.23
C GLU A 41 -0.68 3.53 16.96
N ALA A 42 -1.74 2.74 16.78
CA ALA A 42 -1.91 1.91 15.60
C ALA A 42 -2.03 2.78 14.33
N LEU A 43 -2.76 3.90 14.40
CA LEU A 43 -2.90 4.87 13.31
C LEU A 43 -1.55 5.47 12.92
N VAL A 44 -0.78 5.97 13.90
CA VAL A 44 0.55 6.55 13.66
C VAL A 44 1.45 5.56 12.94
N LEU A 45 1.40 4.29 13.35
CA LEU A 45 2.25 3.26 12.78
C LEU A 45 1.81 2.84 11.36
N VAL A 46 0.50 2.81 11.08
CA VAL A 46 -0.02 2.64 9.71
C VAL A 46 0.42 3.81 8.83
N LEU A 47 0.29 5.06 9.29
CA LEU A 47 0.71 6.25 8.55
C LEU A 47 2.22 6.25 8.24
N ASN A 48 3.06 5.83 9.18
CA ASN A 48 4.51 5.72 8.95
C ASN A 48 4.85 4.68 7.87
N HIS A 49 4.16 3.54 7.85
CA HIS A 49 4.32 2.55 6.79
C HIS A 49 3.84 3.08 5.43
N LEU A 50 2.71 3.79 5.38
CA LEU A 50 2.22 4.41 4.14
C LEU A 50 3.21 5.45 3.60
N LYS A 51 3.82 6.27 4.46
CA LYS A 51 4.88 7.21 4.05
C LYS A 51 6.10 6.50 3.47
N PHE A 52 6.53 5.39 4.07
CA PHE A 52 7.64 4.59 3.55
C PHE A 52 7.32 4.02 2.16
N VAL A 53 6.08 3.60 1.94
CA VAL A 53 5.60 3.10 0.66
C VAL A 53 5.55 4.22 -0.38
N GLU A 54 5.01 5.39 -0.02
CA GLU A 54 4.94 6.57 -0.89
C GLU A 54 6.31 6.96 -1.43
N GLU A 55 7.32 7.05 -0.55
CA GLU A 55 8.70 7.34 -0.96
C GLU A 55 9.29 6.25 -1.87
N HIS A 56 8.86 5.00 -1.75
CA HIS A 56 9.32 3.90 -2.63
C HIS A 56 8.74 3.97 -4.05
N ILE A 57 7.49 4.39 -4.18
CA ILE A 57 6.79 4.50 -5.47
C ILE A 57 6.99 5.88 -6.13
N LYS A 58 7.39 6.90 -5.36
CA LYS A 58 7.59 8.27 -5.81
C LYS A 58 8.32 8.36 -7.15
N GLY A 59 7.70 9.08 -8.10
CA GLY A 59 8.23 9.27 -9.45
C GLY A 59 8.07 8.06 -10.38
N LYS A 60 7.36 7.00 -9.97
CA LYS A 60 7.05 5.83 -10.79
C LYS A 60 5.55 5.76 -11.03
N ARG A 61 5.15 5.21 -12.17
CA ARG A 61 3.73 5.00 -12.51
C ARG A 61 3.12 3.83 -11.73
N PHE A 62 3.93 2.80 -11.49
CA PHE A 62 3.66 1.60 -10.73
C PHE A 62 4.90 1.23 -9.90
N PHE A 63 4.78 0.30 -8.95
CA PHE A 63 5.94 -0.17 -8.16
C PHE A 63 7.07 -0.73 -9.03
N ARG A 64 6.75 -1.22 -10.24
CA ARG A 64 7.73 -1.72 -11.22
C ARG A 64 8.25 -0.67 -12.21
N GLY A 65 7.92 0.61 -12.01
CA GLY A 65 8.15 1.65 -13.01
C GLY A 65 6.94 1.78 -13.92
N ASP A 66 7.03 1.24 -15.14
CA ASP A 66 6.01 1.43 -16.19
C ASP A 66 5.06 0.23 -16.36
N GLU A 67 5.32 -0.88 -15.69
CA GLU A 67 4.50 -2.10 -15.73
C GLU A 67 3.72 -2.29 -14.42
N ILE A 68 2.46 -2.71 -14.52
CA ILE A 68 1.66 -3.14 -13.35
C ILE A 68 2.35 -4.34 -12.70
N GLY A 69 2.59 -4.26 -11.39
CA GLY A 69 3.11 -5.34 -10.57
C GLY A 69 2.07 -5.89 -9.59
N PHE A 70 2.45 -6.98 -8.90
CA PHE A 70 1.61 -7.59 -7.86
C PHE A 70 1.23 -6.62 -6.75
N ILE A 71 2.16 -5.75 -6.35
CA ILE A 71 1.94 -4.79 -5.27
C ILE A 71 0.87 -3.78 -5.68
N ASP A 72 0.90 -3.29 -6.92
CA ASP A 72 -0.11 -2.35 -7.44
C ASP A 72 -1.52 -2.95 -7.36
N LEU A 73 -1.69 -4.24 -7.70
CA LEU A 73 -2.95 -4.97 -7.55
C LEU A 73 -3.39 -5.10 -6.09
N VAL A 74 -2.45 -5.41 -5.18
CA VAL A 74 -2.76 -5.55 -3.74
C VAL A 74 -3.18 -4.21 -3.15
N PHE A 75 -2.51 -3.11 -3.50
CA PHE A 75 -2.90 -1.77 -3.04
C PHE A 75 -4.24 -1.34 -3.61
N GLY A 76 -4.52 -1.63 -4.89
CA GLY A 76 -5.85 -1.40 -5.48
C GLY A 76 -6.96 -2.15 -4.75
N TYR A 77 -6.75 -3.42 -4.38
CA TYR A 77 -7.70 -4.19 -3.58
C TYR A 77 -7.82 -3.67 -2.14
N LEU A 78 -6.70 -3.34 -1.49
CA LEU A 78 -6.68 -2.81 -0.12
C LEU A 78 -7.39 -1.45 -0.01
N ALA A 79 -7.26 -0.59 -1.01
CA ALA A 79 -7.95 0.71 -1.04
C ALA A 79 -9.47 0.55 -0.95
N ASN A 80 -10.04 -0.39 -1.71
CA ASN A 80 -11.48 -0.69 -1.64
C ASN A 80 -11.91 -1.18 -0.25
N ILE A 81 -11.12 -2.03 0.41
CA ILE A 81 -11.45 -2.52 1.77
C ILE A 81 -11.28 -1.42 2.81
N LEU A 82 -10.23 -0.60 2.70
CA LEU A 82 -9.98 0.48 3.64
C LEU A 82 -11.15 1.47 3.66
N SER A 83 -11.66 1.88 2.49
CA SER A 83 -12.82 2.78 2.42
C SER A 83 -14.05 2.22 3.14
N ILE A 84 -14.29 0.91 3.05
CA ILE A 84 -15.40 0.25 3.77
C ILE A 84 -15.16 0.27 5.28
N LEU A 85 -13.92 0.02 5.72
CA LEU A 85 -13.60 -0.02 7.16
C LEU A 85 -13.61 1.36 7.81
N GLU A 86 -13.21 2.42 7.08
CA GLU A 86 -13.32 3.80 7.56
C GLU A 86 -14.77 4.19 7.85
N GLU A 87 -15.71 3.79 6.99
CA GLU A 87 -17.14 4.04 7.18
C GLU A 87 -17.69 3.31 8.42
N VAL A 88 -17.31 2.04 8.61
CA VAL A 88 -17.84 1.20 9.70
C VAL A 88 -17.27 1.60 11.06
N ALA A 89 -15.99 1.97 11.12
CA ALA A 89 -15.30 2.18 12.38
C ALA A 89 -15.22 3.66 12.80
N GLU A 90 -15.77 4.58 12.00
CA GLU A 90 -15.64 6.04 12.18
C GLU A 90 -14.18 6.52 12.32
N VAL A 91 -13.22 5.71 11.84
CA VAL A 91 -11.80 6.05 11.86
C VAL A 91 -11.40 6.57 10.50
N LYS A 92 -10.76 7.75 10.49
CA LYS A 92 -10.30 8.37 9.25
C LYS A 92 -8.82 8.02 9.00
N ILE A 93 -8.56 6.96 8.24
CA ILE A 93 -7.23 6.64 7.72
C ILE A 93 -7.05 7.40 6.39
N ILE A 94 -6.71 8.68 6.51
CA ILE A 94 -6.66 9.61 5.38
C ILE A 94 -5.61 9.16 4.33
N LEU A 95 -6.04 8.37 3.33
CA LEU A 95 -5.35 8.21 2.04
C LEU A 95 -5.67 9.43 1.16
N ASP A 96 -5.24 10.61 1.61
CA ASP A 96 -5.48 11.86 0.90
C ASP A 96 -4.50 12.03 -0.27
N PRO A 97 -4.98 12.44 -1.45
CA PRO A 97 -4.12 12.71 -2.61
C PRO A 97 -3.02 13.75 -2.36
N GLN A 98 -3.15 14.66 -1.39
CA GLN A 98 -2.07 15.61 -1.06
C GLN A 98 -0.96 14.96 -0.24
N THR A 99 -1.32 13.97 0.60
CA THR A 99 -0.36 13.28 1.47
C THR A 99 0.31 12.09 0.77
N PHE A 100 -0.44 11.36 -0.06
CA PHE A 100 0.02 10.14 -0.74
C PHE A 100 -0.28 10.15 -2.26
N PRO A 101 0.21 11.15 -3.01
CA PRO A 101 -0.15 11.33 -4.42
C PRO A 101 0.24 10.14 -5.30
N SER A 102 1.39 9.51 -5.06
CA SER A 102 1.91 8.44 -5.91
C SER A 102 1.18 7.12 -5.67
N ILE A 103 0.85 6.81 -4.42
CA ILE A 103 0.00 5.65 -4.08
C ILE A 103 -1.38 5.80 -4.72
N ILE A 104 -2.01 6.97 -4.60
CA ILE A 104 -3.33 7.25 -5.21
C ILE A 104 -3.26 7.13 -6.73
N GLN A 105 -2.23 7.69 -7.36
CA GLN A 105 -2.02 7.56 -8.80
C GLN A 105 -1.92 6.08 -9.22
N SER A 106 -1.17 5.28 -8.48
CA SER A 106 -1.03 3.84 -8.76
C SER A 106 -2.36 3.11 -8.63
N ILE A 107 -3.16 3.40 -7.61
CA ILE A 107 -4.48 2.76 -7.41
C ILE A 107 -5.41 3.07 -8.58
N ASN A 108 -5.51 4.35 -8.96
CA ASN A 108 -6.36 4.79 -10.08
C ASN A 108 -5.89 4.29 -11.46
N ASN A 109 -4.64 3.87 -11.58
CA ASN A 109 -4.10 3.28 -12.80
C ASN A 109 -4.34 1.76 -12.89
N VAL A 110 -4.77 1.13 -11.80
CA VAL A 110 -5.01 -0.33 -11.70
C VAL A 110 -6.49 -0.68 -11.69
N VAL A 111 -7.30 0.12 -11.00
CA VAL A 111 -8.76 -0.03 -10.85
C VAL A 111 -9.45 1.06 -11.66
#